data_AF-A0A8J8AEA6-F1
#
_entry.id   AF-A0A8J8AEA6-F1
#
_cell.length_a   1.000
_cell.length_b   1.000
_cell.length_c   1.000
_cell.angle_alpha   90.00
_cell.angle_beta   90.00
_cell.angle_gamma   90.00
#
_symmetry.space_group_name_H-M   'P 1'
#
loop_
_entity.id
_entity.type
_entity.pdbx_description
1 polymer ?
#
loop_
_entity_poly.entity_id
_entity_poly.type
_entity_poly.pdbx_seq_one_letter_code
_entity_poly.pdbx_strand_id
1 'polypeptide(L)'
;KRGLQYLVLSDHSKAAYYAKGLDEERIIAQHQHIDELNKKLNPFKIFKSIECDILNDGNLDYTPDILKTFDIIIASVHSNLKMNEEKAMMRLLKAIENPYTSILGHMTGRLLLSRNGYPVNHKTIIDACAA
;
A
#
# COMPACT_ATOMS: atom_id res chain seq x y z
N LYS A 1 -24.02 13.87 4.27
CA LYS A 1 -23.38 12.57 4.59
C LYS A 1 -23.52 11.65 3.38
N ARG A 2 -22.45 10.96 2.93
CA ARG A 2 -22.43 10.13 1.70
C ARG A 2 -22.97 8.69 1.88
N GLY A 3 -23.55 8.35 3.04
CA GLY A 3 -24.06 6.99 3.32
C GLY A 3 -22.97 5.92 3.53
N LEU A 4 -21.72 6.31 3.74
CA LEU A 4 -20.60 5.38 3.95
C LEU A 4 -20.64 4.77 5.35
N GLN A 5 -20.25 3.50 5.44
CA GLN A 5 -20.15 2.75 6.70
C GLN A 5 -18.74 2.79 7.31
N TYR A 6 -17.72 3.02 6.48
CA TYR A 6 -16.33 3.06 6.91
C TYR A 6 -15.47 3.96 6.02
N LEU A 7 -14.26 4.24 6.50
CA LEU A 7 -13.16 4.88 5.79
C LEU A 7 -11.90 4.02 5.96
N VAL A 8 -11.13 3.85 4.89
CA VAL A 8 -9.78 3.28 4.94
C VAL A 8 -8.82 4.45 4.81
N LEU A 9 -8.06 4.75 5.87
CA LEU A 9 -7.07 5.82 5.86
C LEU A 9 -5.72 5.22 5.50
N SER A 10 -5.23 5.46 4.28
CA SER A 10 -4.05 4.83 3.70
C SER A 10 -3.03 5.88 3.24
N ASP A 11 -2.39 6.56 4.20
CA ASP A 11 -1.29 7.48 3.90
C ASP A 11 -0.08 6.73 3.32
N HIS A 12 0.87 7.46 2.74
CA HIS A 12 2.06 6.86 2.14
C HIS A 12 3.11 6.43 3.18
N SER A 13 3.88 5.39 2.85
CA SER A 13 4.98 4.90 3.68
C SER A 13 6.27 5.73 3.60
N LYS A 14 7.25 5.39 4.45
CA LYS A 14 8.50 6.13 4.72
C LYS A 14 9.31 6.53 3.47
N ALA A 15 9.42 5.64 2.48
CA ALA A 15 10.14 5.86 1.23
C ALA A 15 9.51 6.93 0.34
N ALA A 16 8.20 7.21 0.49
CA ALA A 16 7.51 8.28 -0.20
C ALA A 16 7.84 9.65 0.40
N TYR A 17 9.12 10.03 0.40
CA TYR A 17 9.60 11.31 0.94
C TYR A 17 8.89 12.51 0.30
N TYR A 18 8.61 12.41 -1.01
CA TYR A 18 7.86 13.42 -1.77
C TYR A 18 6.45 13.67 -1.23
N ALA A 19 5.88 12.72 -0.49
CA ALA A 19 4.54 12.80 0.09
C ALA A 19 4.55 12.93 1.62
N LYS A 20 5.71 13.20 2.23
CA LYS A 20 5.88 13.21 3.70
C LYS A 20 5.41 11.89 4.34
N GLY A 21 5.85 10.77 3.75
CA GLY A 21 5.58 9.42 4.21
C GLY A 21 5.73 9.23 5.71
N LEU A 22 4.90 8.36 6.30
CA LEU A 22 4.89 8.15 7.75
C LEU A 22 6.12 7.35 8.18
N ASP A 23 6.83 7.85 9.19
CA ASP A 23 7.75 7.02 9.96
C ASP A 23 6.99 6.23 11.03
N GLU A 24 7.70 5.35 11.72
CA GLU A 24 7.16 4.45 12.72
C GLU A 24 6.52 5.20 13.91
N GLU A 25 7.09 6.33 14.31
CA GLU A 25 6.54 7.17 15.40
C GLU A 25 5.21 7.81 14.99
N ARG A 26 5.13 8.34 13.76
CA ARG A 26 3.90 8.94 13.22
C ARG A 26 2.81 7.91 12.99
N ILE A 27 3.16 6.67 12.64
CA ILE A 27 2.20 5.56 12.56
C ILE A 27 1.56 5.31 13.92
N ILE A 28 2.36 5.21 14.99
CA ILE A 28 1.86 4.97 16.35
C ILE A 28 0.90 6.10 16.77
N ALA A 29 1.29 7.35 16.54
CA ALA A 29 0.45 8.51 16.84
C ALA A 29 -0.85 8.51 16.03
N GLN A 30 -0.80 8.16 14.74
CA GLN A 30 -1.98 8.06 13.90
C GLN A 30 -2.93 6.95 14.37
N HIS A 31 -2.40 5.79 14.74
CA HIS A 31 -3.19 4.67 15.26
C HIS A 31 -3.95 5.05 16.53
N GLN A 32 -3.28 5.74 17.45
CA GLN A 32 -3.92 6.25 18.68
C GLN A 32 -5.06 7.21 18.35
N HIS A 33 -4.84 8.13 17.42
CA HIS A 33 -5.87 9.07 16.99
C HIS A 33 -7.06 8.37 16.33
N ILE A 34 -6.80 7.38 15.46
CA ILE A 34 -7.84 6.55 14.83
C ILE A 34 -8.64 5.78 15.89
N ASP A 35 -8.00 5.26 16.93
CA ASP A 35 -8.68 4.55 18.02
C ASP A 35 -9.61 5.46 18.83
N GLU A 36 -9.16 6.69 19.11
CA GLU A 36 -10.00 7.71 19.75
C GLU A 36 -11.20 8.11 18.88
N LEU A 37 -10.98 8.26 17.58
CA LEU A 37 -12.05 8.60 16.64
C LEU A 37 -13.04 7.45 16.49
N ASN A 38 -12.58 6.20 16.40
CA ASN A 38 -13.44 5.03 16.31
C ASN A 38 -14.38 4.90 17.50
N LYS A 39 -13.95 5.26 18.71
CA LYS A 39 -14.82 5.31 19.91
C LYS A 39 -15.95 6.34 19.77
N LYS A 40 -15.67 7.48 19.14
CA LYS A 40 -16.61 8.60 18.97
C LYS A 40 -17.56 8.42 17.79
N LEU A 41 -17.12 7.72 16.75
CA LEU A 41 -17.81 7.65 15.46
C LEU A 41 -18.66 6.38 15.26
N ASN A 42 -18.61 5.43 16.21
CA ASN A 42 -19.39 4.19 16.15
C ASN A 42 -20.88 4.44 15.80
N PRO A 43 -21.47 3.71 14.83
CA PRO A 43 -20.96 2.50 14.17
C PRO A 43 -20.05 2.71 12.96
N PHE A 44 -19.68 3.96 12.62
CA PHE A 44 -18.74 4.22 11.53
C PHE A 44 -17.32 3.81 11.93
N LYS A 45 -16.64 3.06 11.05
CA LYS A 45 -15.28 2.54 11.30
C LYS A 45 -14.24 3.25 10.43
N ILE A 46 -13.13 3.65 11.03
CA ILE A 46 -11.91 4.04 10.34
C ILE A 46 -10.92 2.89 10.47
N PHE A 47 -10.49 2.33 9.34
CA PHE A 47 -9.44 1.31 9.27
C PHE A 47 -8.06 1.98 9.24
N LYS A 48 -7.15 1.43 10.05
CA LYS A 48 -5.74 1.79 10.06
C LYS A 48 -5.07 1.15 8.86
N SER A 49 -4.78 1.92 7.83
CA SER A 49 -4.18 1.40 6.60
C SER A 49 -2.94 2.18 6.22
N ILE A 50 -2.16 1.61 5.31
CA ILE A 50 -1.05 2.30 4.68
C ILE A 50 -1.01 1.96 3.19
N GLU A 51 -0.66 2.93 2.37
CA GLU A 51 -0.12 2.67 1.04
C GLU A 51 1.40 2.48 1.15
N CYS A 52 1.80 1.21 1.26
CA CYS A 52 3.17 0.80 1.47
C CYS A 52 3.92 0.68 0.14
N ASP A 53 5.05 1.39 0.03
CA ASP A 53 5.94 1.27 -1.10
C ASP A 53 6.51 -0.14 -1.23
N ILE A 54 6.51 -0.64 -2.46
CA ILE A 54 7.25 -1.82 -2.88
C ILE A 54 8.65 -1.34 -3.30
N LEU A 55 9.67 -1.73 -2.53
CA LEU A 55 11.05 -1.38 -2.76
C LEU A 55 11.61 -2.03 -4.04
N ASN A 56 12.82 -1.63 -4.44
CA ASN A 56 13.47 -2.14 -5.64
C ASN A 56 13.73 -3.64 -5.63
N ASP A 57 13.83 -4.23 -4.45
CA ASP A 57 14.03 -5.66 -4.22
C ASP A 57 12.71 -6.42 -3.98
N GLY A 58 11.56 -5.75 -4.12
CA GLY A 58 10.22 -6.30 -3.91
C GLY A 58 9.78 -6.39 -2.45
N ASN A 59 10.61 -5.99 -1.48
CA ASN A 59 10.18 -5.90 -0.09
C ASN A 59 9.22 -4.73 0.12
N LEU A 60 8.36 -4.84 1.13
CA LEU A 60 7.56 -3.72 1.62
C LEU A 60 8.45 -2.77 2.45
N ASP A 61 8.11 -1.49 2.42
CA ASP A 61 8.86 -0.38 3.03
C ASP A 61 8.72 -0.28 4.57
N TYR A 62 8.55 -1.41 5.25
CA TYR A 62 8.58 -1.52 6.71
C TYR A 62 9.01 -2.91 7.17
N THR A 63 9.41 -3.01 8.44
CA THR A 63 9.64 -4.30 9.09
C THR A 63 8.32 -5.03 9.37
N PRO A 64 8.33 -6.37 9.49
CA PRO A 64 7.16 -7.15 9.90
C PRO A 64 6.46 -6.64 11.17
N ASP A 65 7.23 -6.11 12.13
CA ASP A 65 6.70 -5.57 13.38
C ASP A 65 5.83 -4.33 13.22
N ILE A 66 6.10 -3.53 12.18
CA ILE A 66 5.28 -2.37 11.83
C ILE A 66 4.12 -2.80 10.93
N LEU A 67 4.38 -3.66 9.93
CA LEU A 67 3.35 -4.13 8.99
C LEU A 67 2.17 -4.80 9.72
N LYS A 68 2.45 -5.62 10.75
CA LYS A 68 1.40 -6.30 11.53
C LYS A 68 0.46 -5.37 12.33
N THR A 69 0.77 -4.07 12.41
CA THR A 69 -0.05 -3.10 13.17
C THR A 69 -1.20 -2.52 12.37
N PHE A 70 -1.19 -2.67 11.04
CA PHE A 70 -2.23 -2.16 10.15
C PHE A 70 -3.37 -3.17 10.01
N ASP A 71 -4.59 -2.65 9.84
CA ASP A 71 -5.75 -3.46 9.49
C ASP A 71 -5.71 -3.88 8.00
N ILE A 72 -5.18 -3.00 7.14
CA ILE A 72 -5.14 -3.16 5.68
C ILE A 72 -3.81 -2.59 5.16
N ILE A 73 -3.13 -3.30 4.26
CA ILE A 73 -1.94 -2.78 3.56
C ILE A 73 -2.20 -2.79 2.05
N ILE A 74 -2.00 -1.64 1.43
CA ILE A 74 -2.02 -1.45 -0.02
C ILE A 74 -0.57 -1.38 -0.49
N ALA A 75 -0.09 -2.40 -1.20
CA ALA A 75 1.27 -2.43 -1.74
C ALA A 75 1.31 -1.78 -3.12
N SER A 76 2.14 -0.74 -3.30
CA SER A 76 2.21 0.06 -4.52
C SER A 76 3.66 0.33 -4.95
N VAL A 77 3.91 0.43 -6.26
CA VAL A 77 5.23 0.86 -6.78
C VAL A 77 5.19 2.34 -7.15
N HIS A 78 5.97 3.19 -6.45
CA HIS A 78 6.06 4.62 -6.78
C HIS A 78 7.42 5.06 -7.36
N SER A 79 8.47 4.24 -7.18
CA SER A 79 9.83 4.57 -7.58
C SER A 79 10.40 3.59 -8.61
N ASN A 80 11.37 4.06 -9.39
CA ASN A 80 12.07 3.28 -10.41
C ASN A 80 11.11 2.64 -11.43
N LEU A 81 10.16 3.45 -11.92
CA LEU A 81 9.13 3.06 -12.88
C LEU A 81 9.67 2.77 -14.28
N LYS A 82 10.88 3.22 -14.59
CA LYS A 82 11.59 2.85 -15.82
C LYS A 82 12.29 1.51 -15.59
N MET A 83 11.55 0.41 -15.77
CA MET A 83 12.05 -0.95 -15.57
C MET A 83 11.54 -1.89 -16.67
N ASN A 84 12.25 -3.00 -16.90
CA ASN A 84 11.80 -4.07 -17.79
C ASN A 84 10.75 -4.96 -17.11
N GLU A 85 10.10 -5.83 -17.90
CA GLU A 85 9.03 -6.70 -17.40
C GLU A 85 9.54 -7.65 -16.31
N GLU A 86 10.73 -8.24 -16.48
CA GLU A 86 11.35 -9.12 -15.49
C GLU A 86 11.48 -8.46 -14.11
N LYS A 87 11.99 -7.23 -14.07
CA LYS A 87 12.14 -6.47 -12.82
C LYS A 87 10.78 -6.10 -12.22
N ALA A 88 9.81 -5.72 -13.04
CA ALA A 88 8.46 -5.39 -12.60
C ALA A 88 7.77 -6.61 -11.98
N MET A 89 7.81 -7.75 -12.68
CA MET A 89 7.23 -9.01 -12.23
C MET A 89 7.87 -9.48 -10.92
N MET A 90 9.20 -9.43 -10.79
CA MET A 90 9.89 -9.79 -9.55
C MET A 90 9.43 -8.93 -8.37
N ARG A 91 9.37 -7.59 -8.54
CA ARG A 91 8.96 -6.67 -7.47
C ARG A 91 7.52 -6.93 -7.03
N LEU A 92 6.61 -7.07 -8.00
CA LEU A 92 5.19 -7.24 -7.73
C LEU A 92 4.91 -8.61 -7.10
N LEU A 93 5.45 -9.70 -7.64
CA LEU A 93 5.20 -11.05 -7.13
C LEU A 93 5.70 -11.19 -5.68
N LYS A 94 6.91 -10.69 -5.39
CA LYS A 94 7.43 -10.75 -4.02
C LYS A 94 6.59 -9.93 -3.03
N ALA A 95 6.05 -8.79 -3.45
CA ALA A 95 5.15 -8.01 -2.63
C ALA A 95 3.79 -8.71 -2.41
N ILE A 96 3.28 -9.40 -3.43
CA ILE A 96 2.05 -10.20 -3.35
C ILE A 96 2.22 -11.38 -2.36
N GLU A 97 3.37 -12.06 -2.39
CA GLU A 97 3.68 -13.17 -1.48
C GLU A 97 3.92 -12.74 -0.02
N ASN A 98 4.03 -11.44 0.24
CA ASN A 98 4.20 -10.95 1.60
C ASN A 98 2.91 -11.17 2.42
N PRO A 99 2.97 -11.84 3.59
CA PRO A 99 1.78 -12.22 4.36
C PRO A 99 0.97 -11.03 4.91
N TYR A 100 1.53 -9.82 4.87
CA TYR A 100 0.85 -8.61 5.31
C TYR A 100 0.16 -7.84 4.17
N THR A 101 0.46 -8.14 2.90
CA THR A 101 -0.16 -7.46 1.76
C THR A 101 -1.64 -7.82 1.67
N SER A 102 -2.51 -6.81 1.67
CA SER A 102 -3.97 -7.01 1.54
C SER A 102 -4.48 -6.66 0.13
N ILE A 103 -3.90 -5.62 -0.48
CA ILE A 103 -4.33 -5.07 -1.78
C ILE A 103 -3.09 -4.72 -2.59
N LEU A 104 -3.08 -5.07 -3.88
CA LEU A 104 -2.12 -4.52 -4.84
C LEU A 104 -2.65 -3.18 -5.38
N GLY A 105 -2.02 -2.07 -4.98
CA GLY A 105 -2.39 -0.72 -5.39
C GLY A 105 -1.97 -0.41 -6.82
N HIS A 106 -2.76 0.44 -7.49
CA HIS A 106 -2.61 0.91 -8.89
C HIS A 106 -1.44 0.31 -9.71
N MET A 107 -1.56 -0.99 -9.99
CA MET A 107 -0.47 -1.93 -10.33
C MET A 107 0.47 -1.50 -11.47
N THR A 108 0.01 -0.69 -12.41
CA THR A 108 0.81 -0.34 -13.60
C THR A 108 1.63 0.94 -13.40
N GLY A 109 1.32 1.73 -12.36
CA GLY A 109 1.89 3.06 -12.16
C GLY A 109 1.59 4.06 -13.29
N ARG A 110 0.65 3.75 -14.20
CA ARG A 110 0.33 4.61 -15.35
C ARG A 110 -0.38 5.88 -14.89
N LEU A 111 -0.10 6.98 -15.59
CA LEU A 111 -0.85 8.23 -15.50
C LEU A 111 -1.33 8.56 -16.91
N LEU A 112 -2.66 8.56 -17.10
CA LEU A 112 -3.24 8.86 -18.41
C LEU A 112 -2.73 10.22 -18.91
N LEU A 113 -2.37 10.29 -20.19
CA LEU A 113 -1.84 11.48 -20.86
C LEU A 113 -0.47 11.97 -20.35
N SER A 114 0.19 11.25 -19.43
CA SER A 114 1.46 11.68 -18.84
C SER A 114 2.52 10.58 -18.85
N ARG A 115 2.20 9.38 -18.36
CA ARG A 115 3.16 8.30 -18.16
C ARG A 115 2.54 6.96 -18.50
N ASN A 116 3.13 6.25 -19.46
CA ASN A 116 2.80 4.84 -19.70
C ASN A 116 3.14 3.99 -18.49
N GLY A 117 2.37 2.93 -18.26
CA GLY A 117 2.69 1.96 -17.23
C GLY A 117 3.97 1.20 -17.57
N TYR A 118 4.68 0.70 -16.56
CA TYR A 118 5.74 -0.27 -16.79
C TYR A 118 5.16 -1.61 -17.27
N PRO A 119 5.90 -2.39 -18.07
CA PRO A 119 5.41 -3.66 -18.61
C PRO A 119 5.16 -4.67 -17.49
N VAL A 120 4.02 -5.36 -17.56
CA VAL A 120 3.62 -6.42 -16.61
C VAL A 120 2.84 -7.51 -17.33
N ASN A 121 3.03 -8.76 -16.89
CA ASN A 121 2.13 -9.85 -17.25
C ASN A 121 0.91 -9.83 -16.32
N HIS A 122 -0.17 -9.20 -16.80
CA HIS A 122 -1.42 -9.05 -16.04
C HIS A 122 -2.00 -10.38 -15.56
N LYS A 123 -1.96 -11.43 -16.39
CA LYS A 123 -2.52 -12.73 -16.04
C LYS A 123 -1.77 -13.32 -14.84
N THR A 124 -0.44 -13.36 -14.92
CA THR A 124 0.40 -13.89 -13.84
C THR A 124 0.20 -13.13 -12.53
N ILE A 125 0.08 -11.80 -12.57
CA ILE A 125 -0.17 -11.01 -11.36
C ILE A 125 -1.56 -11.29 -10.77
N ILE A 126 -2.60 -11.35 -11.61
CA ILE A 126 -3.97 -11.64 -11.14
C ILE A 126 -4.03 -13.05 -10.55
N ASP A 127 -3.41 -14.03 -11.20
CA ASP A 127 -3.33 -15.41 -10.69
C ASP A 127 -2.60 -15.46 -9.34
N ALA A 128 -1.50 -14.71 -9.17
CA ALA A 128 -0.76 -14.63 -7.91
C ALA A 128 -1.57 -13.96 -6.79
N CYS A 129 -2.36 -12.93 -7.09
CA CYS A 129 -3.25 -12.31 -6.09
C CYS A 129 -4.43 -13.20 -5.68
N ALA A 130 -4.80 -14.19 -6.51
CA ALA A 130 -5.94 -15.07 -6.27
C ALA A 130 -5.57 -16.36 -5.52
N ALA A 131 -4.29 -16.69 -5.43
CA ALA A 131 -3.75 -17.91 -4.81
C ALA A 131 -3.81 -17.86 -3.27
#